data_AF-A0A5B6YTZ0-F1
#
_entry.id   AF-A0A5B6YTZ0-F1
#
_cell.length_a   1.000
_cell.length_b   1.000
_cell.length_c   1.000
_cell.angle_alpha   90.00
_cell.angle_beta   90.00
_cell.angle_gamma   90.00
#
_symmetry.space_group_name_H-M   'P 1'
#
loop_
_entity.id
_entity.type
_entity.pdbx_description
1 polymer ?
#
loop_
_entity_poly.entity_id
_entity_poly.type
_entity_poly.pdbx_seq_one_letter_code
_entity_poly.pdbx_strand_id
1 'polypeptide(L)'
;NAQKGEGPHAVASGLEANDLGSYFMRFLSTLCNIPSVSPFRALSGEDEKAFKKLQSMENRLSREERDCGISTDANKLHALRYLLIQLLLQVLLRPGEFSEAASELIICCKKAFATPDFLDSSGEDEPDGDGTPELMDALVDTLLSLLPQSSAPMRSAIEQVFK
;
A
#
# COMPACT_ATOMS: atom_id res chain seq x y z
N ASN A 1 4.50 -6.49 -54.86
CA ASN A 1 3.28 -6.99 -54.19
C ASN A 1 3.64 -8.14 -53.27
N ALA A 2 3.19 -8.04 -52.02
CA ALA A 2 3.20 -9.05 -50.95
C ALA A 2 4.55 -9.40 -50.31
N GLN A 3 5.01 -8.54 -49.39
CA GLN A 3 5.83 -8.98 -48.27
C GLN A 3 4.98 -8.87 -46.99
N LYS A 4 4.71 -10.06 -46.47
CA LYS A 4 4.01 -10.49 -45.25
C LYS A 4 3.99 -9.44 -44.13
N GLY A 5 2.80 -9.13 -43.63
CA GLY A 5 2.57 -8.20 -42.54
C GLY A 5 3.26 -8.63 -41.25
N GLU A 6 4.13 -7.75 -40.76
CA GLU A 6 4.46 -7.68 -39.35
C GLU A 6 3.26 -7.02 -38.66
N GLY A 7 2.51 -7.82 -37.90
CA GLY A 7 1.51 -7.29 -36.99
C GLY A 7 2.14 -6.31 -36.02
N PRO A 8 1.36 -5.38 -35.44
CA PRO A 8 1.89 -4.47 -34.44
C PRO A 8 2.51 -5.32 -33.34
N HIS A 9 3.82 -5.18 -33.15
CA HIS A 9 4.52 -5.69 -31.97
C HIS A 9 3.65 -5.34 -30.78
N ALA A 10 3.06 -6.37 -30.17
CA ALA A 10 2.38 -6.24 -28.91
C ALA A 10 3.41 -5.59 -27.99
N VAL A 11 3.17 -4.32 -27.69
CA VAL A 11 3.87 -3.57 -26.65
C VAL A 11 3.52 -4.33 -25.39
N ALA A 12 4.33 -5.34 -25.06
CA ALA A 12 4.31 -5.99 -23.77
C ALA A 12 4.46 -4.85 -22.78
N SER A 13 3.37 -4.62 -22.08
CA SER A 13 3.07 -3.49 -21.20
C SER A 13 4.31 -3.02 -20.42
N GLY A 14 4.90 -1.91 -20.87
CA GLY A 14 5.98 -1.21 -20.17
C GLY A 14 5.57 -0.56 -18.85
N LEU A 15 4.43 -0.93 -18.27
CA LEU A 15 4.01 -0.49 -16.93
C LEU A 15 4.84 -1.14 -15.82
N GLU A 16 5.49 -2.28 -16.08
CA GLU A 16 6.35 -2.95 -15.09
C GLU A 16 7.72 -2.28 -14.91
N ALA A 17 8.16 -1.42 -15.84
CA ALA A 17 9.57 -1.02 -15.89
C ALA A 17 9.97 0.14 -14.96
N ASN A 18 9.01 0.93 -14.44
CA ASN A 18 9.35 2.19 -13.75
C ASN A 18 8.46 2.55 -12.55
N ASP A 19 8.03 1.55 -11.78
CA ASP A 19 7.29 1.80 -10.53
C ASP A 19 8.24 2.11 -9.37
N LEU A 20 8.29 3.38 -8.97
CA LEU A 20 9.16 3.87 -7.89
C LEU A 20 8.87 3.18 -6.55
N GLY A 21 7.59 2.90 -6.27
CA GLY A 21 7.16 2.21 -5.07
C GLY A 21 7.79 0.82 -4.95
N SER A 22 7.72 0.02 -6.02
CA SER A 22 8.35 -1.31 -6.07
C SER A 22 9.87 -1.24 -5.89
N TYR A 23 10.55 -0.28 -6.52
CA TYR A 23 12.00 -0.12 -6.33
C TYR A 23 12.34 0.24 -4.88
N PHE A 24 11.59 1.15 -4.26
CA PHE A 24 11.77 1.51 -2.87
C PHE A 24 11.55 0.32 -1.93
N MET A 25 10.47 -0.43 -2.11
CA MET A 25 10.17 -1.61 -1.27
C MET A 25 11.24 -2.70 -1.40
N ARG A 26 11.75 -2.93 -2.61
CA ARG A 26 12.88 -3.85 -2.85
C ARG A 26 14.17 -3.36 -2.18
N PHE A 27 14.47 -2.06 -2.28
CA PHE A 27 15.61 -1.46 -1.61
C PHE A 27 15.50 -1.61 -0.09
N LEU A 28 14.35 -1.28 0.49
CA LEU A 28 14.10 -1.41 1.92
C LEU A 28 14.21 -2.85 2.40
N SER A 29 13.60 -3.80 1.69
CA SER A 29 13.72 -5.23 2.00
C SER A 29 15.19 -5.67 1.96
N THR A 30 15.96 -5.19 0.99
CA THR A 30 17.40 -5.48 0.90
C THR A 30 18.13 -4.92 2.11
N LEU A 31 17.91 -3.66 2.48
CA LEU A 31 18.54 -3.03 3.64
C LEU A 31 18.23 -3.78 4.95
N CYS A 32 16.97 -4.13 5.19
CA CYS A 32 16.54 -4.82 6.40
C CYS A 32 17.10 -6.24 6.53
N ASN A 33 17.54 -6.86 5.43
CA ASN A 33 18.09 -8.22 5.41
C ASN A 33 19.62 -8.27 5.52
N ILE A 34 20.32 -7.12 5.52
CA ILE A 34 21.77 -7.08 5.69
C ILE A 34 22.10 -7.21 7.19
N PRO A 35 22.79 -8.27 7.66
CA PRO A 35 23.03 -8.49 9.09
C PRO A 35 23.85 -7.41 9.78
N SER A 36 24.70 -6.71 9.02
CA SER A 36 25.56 -5.63 9.51
C SER A 36 24.88 -4.26 9.51
N VAL A 37 23.65 -4.16 9.01
CA VAL A 37 22.89 -2.91 8.95
C VAL A 37 21.81 -2.97 10.02
N SER A 38 21.84 -2.00 10.92
CA SER A 38 20.80 -1.79 11.93
C SER A 38 20.24 -0.37 11.81
N PRO A 39 18.95 -0.15 12.10
CA PRO A 39 18.41 1.18 12.23
C PRO A 39 19.21 1.98 13.27
N PHE A 40 19.42 3.28 13.01
CA PHE A 40 20.05 4.18 13.98
C PHE A 40 19.25 4.27 15.29
N ARG A 41 17.92 4.17 15.19
CA ARG A 41 16.99 4.11 16.33
C ARG A 41 16.23 2.79 16.26
N ALA A 42 16.25 2.03 17.35
CA ALA A 42 15.44 0.82 17.46
C ALA A 42 13.95 1.18 17.45
N LEU A 43 13.15 0.38 16.73
CA LEU A 43 11.69 0.48 16.76
C LEU A 43 11.16 -0.09 18.08
N SER A 44 10.04 0.46 18.56
CA SER A 44 9.27 -0.20 19.61
C SER A 44 8.66 -1.50 19.07
N GLY A 45 8.25 -2.42 19.95
CA GLY A 45 7.57 -3.65 19.51
C GLY A 45 6.29 -3.37 18.73
N GLU A 46 5.61 -2.26 19.03
CA GLU A 46 4.41 -1.81 18.31
C GLU A 46 4.75 -1.29 16.92
N ASP A 47 5.76 -0.42 16.80
CA ASP A 47 6.23 0.09 15.51
C ASP A 47 6.78 -1.03 14.63
N GLU A 48 7.50 -2.00 15.19
CA GLU A 48 8.02 -3.14 14.44
C GLU A 48 6.87 -4.03 13.91
N LYS A 49 5.83 -4.24 14.73
CA LYS A 49 4.61 -4.95 14.32
C LYS A 49 3.86 -4.19 13.24
N ALA A 50 3.70 -2.88 13.39
CA ALA A 50 3.05 -2.02 12.41
C ALA A 50 3.81 -2.04 11.07
N PHE A 51 5.14 -1.89 11.12
CA PHE A 51 6.03 -1.94 9.96
C PHE A 51 5.90 -3.25 9.19
N LYS A 52 5.94 -4.41 9.86
CA LYS A 52 5.78 -5.73 9.21
C LYS A 52 4.40 -5.89 8.58
N LYS A 53 3.34 -5.42 9.25
CA LYS A 53 1.98 -5.47 8.69
C LYS A 53 1.82 -4.54 7.49
N LEU A 54 2.42 -3.34 7.52
CA LEU A 54 2.42 -2.41 6.38
C LEU A 54 3.11 -3.02 5.17
N GLN A 55 4.29 -3.64 5.35
CA GLN A 55 4.95 -4.37 4.25
C GLN A 55 4.09 -5.50 3.70
N SER A 56 3.45 -6.28 4.57
CA SER A 56 2.60 -7.38 4.14
C SER A 56 1.39 -6.89 3.34
N MET A 57 0.79 -5.77 3.76
CA MET A 57 -0.36 -5.20 3.06
C MET A 57 0.05 -4.56 1.73
N GLU A 58 1.14 -3.80 1.70
CA GLU A 58 1.70 -3.22 0.47
C GLU A 58 1.97 -4.31 -0.58
N ASN A 59 2.66 -5.39 -0.19
CA ASN A 59 2.95 -6.51 -1.10
C ASN A 59 1.67 -7.16 -1.63
N ARG A 60 0.58 -7.13 -0.85
CA ARG A 60 -0.73 -7.66 -1.25
C ARG A 60 -1.37 -6.75 -2.29
N LEU A 61 -1.49 -5.46 -1.99
CA LEU A 61 -2.02 -4.46 -2.93
C LEU A 61 -1.19 -4.38 -4.21
N SER A 62 0.13 -4.57 -4.15
CA SER A 62 1.01 -4.65 -5.33
C SER A 62 0.69 -5.84 -6.26
N ARG A 63 0.21 -6.96 -5.71
CA ARG A 63 -0.29 -8.08 -6.53
C ARG A 63 -1.65 -7.74 -7.12
N GLU A 64 -2.58 -7.29 -6.29
CA GLU A 64 -3.94 -6.93 -6.70
C GLU A 64 -3.94 -5.84 -7.79
N GLU A 65 -3.12 -4.80 -7.66
CA GLU A 65 -2.97 -3.74 -8.65
C GLU A 65 -2.54 -4.29 -10.02
N ARG A 66 -1.60 -5.25 -10.04
CA ARG A 66 -1.14 -5.89 -11.28
C ARG A 66 -2.20 -6.80 -11.90
N ASP A 67 -3.03 -7.41 -11.06
CA ASP A 67 -4.09 -8.32 -11.49
C ASP A 67 -5.34 -7.56 -11.99
N CYS A 68 -5.58 -6.32 -11.53
CA CYS A 68 -6.76 -5.52 -11.86
C CYS A 68 -6.76 -4.85 -13.26
N GLY A 69 -5.67 -4.87 -14.01
CA GLY A 69 -5.59 -4.25 -15.35
C GLY A 69 -5.84 -2.72 -15.33
N ILE A 70 -6.48 -2.17 -16.38
CA ILE A 70 -6.78 -0.72 -16.51
C ILE A 70 -8.20 -0.41 -16.00
N SER A 71 -8.57 -0.91 -14.81
CA SER A 71 -9.84 -0.55 -14.18
C SER A 71 -9.69 0.73 -13.33
N THR A 72 -10.80 1.40 -13.00
CA THR A 72 -10.80 2.50 -12.03
C THR A 72 -10.32 2.08 -10.64
N ASP A 73 -10.41 0.78 -10.31
CA ASP A 73 -9.94 0.25 -9.04
C ASP A 73 -8.41 0.13 -9.01
N ALA A 74 -7.76 -0.04 -10.17
CA ALA A 74 -6.29 -0.09 -10.25
C ALA A 74 -5.64 1.23 -9.80
N ASN A 75 -6.22 2.39 -10.16
CA ASN A 75 -5.71 3.69 -9.70
C ASN A 75 -5.87 3.89 -8.19
N LYS A 76 -6.98 3.41 -7.61
CA LYS A 76 -7.22 3.47 -6.16
C LYS A 76 -6.27 2.56 -5.39
N LEU A 77 -6.08 1.32 -5.89
CA LEU A 77 -5.11 0.38 -5.35
C LEU A 77 -3.69 0.96 -5.40
N HIS A 78 -3.32 1.58 -6.52
CA HIS A 78 -2.03 2.26 -6.67
C HIS A 78 -1.83 3.40 -5.65
N ALA A 79 -2.82 4.30 -5.53
CA ALA A 79 -2.75 5.41 -4.58
C ALA A 79 -2.64 4.91 -3.13
N LEU A 80 -3.43 3.89 -2.76
CA LEU A 80 -3.39 3.27 -1.45
C LEU A 80 -2.05 2.58 -1.18
N ARG A 81 -1.50 1.88 -2.16
CA ARG A 81 -0.17 1.26 -2.05
C ARG A 81 0.91 2.31 -1.75
N TYR A 82 0.90 3.43 -2.47
CA TYR A 82 1.84 4.53 -2.21
C TYR A 82 1.65 5.19 -0.85
N LEU A 83 0.41 5.31 -0.38
CA LEU A 83 0.12 5.77 0.98
C LEU A 83 0.69 4.83 2.05
N LEU A 84 0.55 3.50 1.88
CA LEU A 84 1.15 2.52 2.79
C LEU A 84 2.69 2.61 2.79
N ILE A 85 3.31 2.79 1.62
CA ILE A 85 4.76 2.99 1.49
C ILE A 85 5.21 4.23 2.25
N GLN A 86 4.47 5.34 2.11
CA GLN A 86 4.77 6.58 2.82
C GLN A 86 4.63 6.44 4.33
N LEU A 87 3.57 5.79 4.80
CA LEU A 87 3.34 5.56 6.23
C LEU A 87 4.41 4.64 6.83
N LEU A 88 4.81 3.62 6.08
CA LEU A 88 5.94 2.74 6.43
C LEU A 88 7.24 3.54 6.59
N LEU A 89 7.50 4.51 5.71
CA LEU A 89 8.65 5.40 5.84
C LEU A 89 8.53 6.29 7.08
N GLN A 90 7.32 6.78 7.40
CA GLN A 90 7.09 7.58 8.60
C GLN A 90 7.33 6.79 9.90
N VAL A 91 6.91 5.52 9.96
CA VAL A 91 7.20 4.64 11.11
C VAL A 91 8.72 4.49 11.32
N LEU A 92 9.51 4.42 10.25
CA LEU A 92 10.98 4.36 10.35
C LEU A 92 11.61 5.70 10.78
N LEU A 93 11.11 6.82 10.25
CA LEU A 93 11.66 8.15 10.51
C LEU A 93 11.27 8.71 11.88
N ARG A 94 10.06 8.40 12.33
CA ARG A 94 9.45 8.90 13.56
C ARG A 94 8.76 7.77 14.35
N PRO A 95 9.55 6.85 14.95
CA PRO A 95 8.99 5.75 15.74
C PRO A 95 8.15 6.28 16.91
N GLY A 96 7.01 5.64 17.16
CA GLY A 96 6.05 5.99 18.22
C GLY A 96 4.95 6.96 17.81
N GLU A 97 5.02 7.57 16.62
CA GLU A 97 4.01 8.54 16.16
C GLU A 97 2.94 7.93 15.25
N PHE A 98 3.22 6.81 14.57
CA PHE A 98 2.42 6.34 13.43
C PHE A 98 1.87 4.90 13.52
N SER A 99 2.18 4.16 14.58
CA SER A 99 1.78 2.75 14.74
C SER A 99 0.25 2.55 14.78
N GLU A 100 -0.48 3.48 15.40
CA GLU A 100 -1.94 3.48 15.49
C GLU A 100 -2.58 3.75 14.13
N ALA A 101 -2.23 4.87 13.49
CA ALA A 101 -2.72 5.21 12.15
C ALA A 101 -2.38 4.13 11.10
N ALA A 102 -1.22 3.49 11.22
CA ALA A 102 -0.89 2.33 10.39
C ALA A 102 -1.85 1.17 10.59
N SER A 103 -2.18 0.85 11.85
CA SER A 103 -3.10 -0.22 12.18
C SER A 103 -4.51 0.05 11.66
N GLU A 104 -5.02 1.26 11.85
CA GLU A 104 -6.32 1.69 11.34
C GLU A 104 -6.37 1.65 9.81
N LEU A 105 -5.35 2.19 9.13
CA LEU A 105 -5.30 2.18 7.68
C LEU A 105 -5.26 0.75 7.12
N ILE A 106 -4.51 -0.17 7.76
CA ILE A 106 -4.49 -1.58 7.37
C ILE A 106 -5.87 -2.22 7.51
N ILE A 107 -6.61 -1.92 8.58
CA ILE A 107 -7.98 -2.41 8.78
C ILE A 107 -8.88 -1.88 7.66
N CYS A 108 -8.79 -0.60 7.33
CA CYS A 108 -9.54 0.00 6.23
C CYS A 108 -9.21 -0.67 4.89
N CYS A 109 -7.93 -0.91 4.60
CA CYS A 109 -7.50 -1.63 3.39
C CYS A 109 -8.10 -3.03 3.32
N LYS A 110 -8.06 -3.79 4.43
CA LYS A 110 -8.62 -5.15 4.46
C LYS A 110 -10.11 -5.17 4.12
N LYS A 111 -10.87 -4.22 4.69
CA LYS A 111 -12.33 -4.19 4.54
C LYS A 111 -12.77 -3.63 3.18
N ALA A 112 -12.10 -2.59 2.69
CA ALA A 112 -12.43 -1.96 1.41
C ALA A 112 -12.05 -2.81 0.19
N PHE A 113 -11.03 -3.68 0.32
CA PHE A 113 -10.50 -4.49 -0.78
C PHE A 113 -10.59 -6.00 -0.47
N ALA A 114 -11.61 -6.43 0.28
CA ALA A 114 -11.87 -7.83 0.54
C ALA A 114 -12.45 -8.56 -0.70
N THR A 115 -11.62 -9.17 -1.55
CA THR A 115 -12.00 -10.34 -2.36
C THR A 115 -12.22 -11.61 -1.49
N PRO A 116 -13.04 -12.58 -1.94
CA PRO A 116 -13.40 -13.78 -1.16
C PRO A 116 -12.21 -14.63 -0.70
N ASP A 117 -11.10 -14.63 -1.45
CA ASP A 117 -9.87 -15.36 -1.10
C ASP A 117 -9.12 -14.74 0.11
N PHE A 118 -9.56 -13.58 0.64
CA PHE A 118 -8.95 -12.95 1.82
C PHE A 118 -9.41 -13.49 3.17
N LEU A 119 -10.51 -14.26 3.23
CA LEU A 119 -11.05 -14.76 4.50
C LEU A 119 -10.36 -16.04 4.98
N ASP A 120 -9.74 -16.80 4.08
CA ASP A 120 -9.18 -18.11 4.41
C ASP A 120 -7.79 -18.07 5.08
N SER A 121 -7.13 -16.90 5.16
CA SER A 121 -5.77 -16.80 5.72
C SER A 121 -5.69 -16.16 7.12
N SER A 122 -6.77 -15.60 7.65
CA SER A 122 -6.77 -14.93 8.95
C SER A 122 -8.02 -15.36 9.69
N GLY A 123 -7.89 -16.39 10.54
CA GLY A 123 -9.00 -16.97 11.31
C GLY A 123 -9.64 -16.06 12.36
N GLU A 124 -9.58 -14.74 12.20
CA GLU A 124 -10.29 -13.77 13.04
C GLU A 124 -10.75 -12.60 12.17
N ASP A 125 -12.05 -12.30 12.30
CA ASP A 125 -12.86 -11.23 11.70
C ASP A 125 -13.54 -11.50 10.35
N GLU A 126 -14.77 -11.99 10.47
CA GLU A 126 -15.83 -11.93 9.45
C GLU A 126 -16.07 -10.46 9.01
N PRO A 127 -16.21 -10.18 7.70
CA PRO A 127 -16.57 -8.86 7.23
C PRO A 127 -18.09 -8.70 7.32
N ASP A 128 -18.56 -7.94 8.31
CA ASP A 128 -19.96 -7.52 8.37
C ASP A 128 -20.28 -6.64 7.15
N GLY A 129 -21.19 -7.11 6.31
CA GLY A 129 -21.35 -6.72 4.91
C GLY A 129 -22.08 -5.40 4.64
N ASP A 130 -22.23 -4.52 5.64
CA ASP A 130 -23.08 -3.32 5.56
C ASP A 130 -22.33 -1.98 5.81
N GLY A 131 -21.03 -2.02 6.14
CA GLY A 131 -20.29 -0.86 6.65
C GLY A 131 -19.50 -0.02 5.62
N THR A 132 -19.66 -0.20 4.31
CA THR A 132 -18.80 0.46 3.30
C THR A 132 -18.74 1.99 3.39
N PRO A 133 -19.84 2.72 3.67
CA PRO A 133 -19.80 4.18 3.87
C PRO A 133 -19.06 4.56 5.16
N GLU A 134 -19.32 3.87 6.27
CA GLU A 134 -18.69 4.13 7.57
C GLU A 134 -17.18 3.86 7.54
N LEU A 135 -16.74 2.93 6.69
CA LEU A 135 -15.32 2.64 6.46
C LEU A 135 -14.61 3.71 5.65
N MET A 136 -15.32 4.33 4.71
CA MET A 136 -14.78 5.46 3.97
C MET A 136 -14.64 6.67 4.89
N ASP A 137 -15.60 6.89 5.79
CA ASP A 137 -15.51 7.93 6.82
C ASP A 137 -14.37 7.67 7.80
N ALA A 138 -14.19 6.44 8.29
CA ALA A 138 -13.06 6.08 9.14
C ALA A 138 -11.71 6.23 8.42
N LEU A 139 -11.63 5.84 7.14
CA LEU A 139 -10.44 6.04 6.31
C LEU A 139 -10.15 7.54 6.11
N VAL A 140 -11.18 8.35 5.87
CA VAL A 140 -11.06 9.81 5.79
C VAL A 140 -10.54 10.35 7.11
N ASP A 141 -11.12 9.97 8.24
CA ASP A 141 -10.73 10.46 9.57
C ASP A 141 -9.29 10.07 9.93
N THR A 142 -8.87 8.83 9.67
CA THR A 142 -7.48 8.41 9.83
C THR A 142 -6.55 9.22 8.91
N LEU A 143 -6.96 9.52 7.68
CA LEU A 143 -6.14 10.31 6.76
C LEU A 143 -6.10 11.80 7.14
N LEU A 144 -7.20 12.35 7.65
CA LEU A 144 -7.29 13.70 8.19
C LEU A 144 -6.45 13.85 9.46
N SER A 145 -6.42 12.84 10.32
CA SER A 145 -5.58 12.84 11.53
C SER A 145 -4.08 12.82 11.21
N LEU A 146 -3.71 12.26 10.05
CA LEU A 146 -2.34 12.27 9.52
C LEU A 146 -1.95 13.62 8.90
N LEU A 147 -2.92 14.44 8.44
CA LEU A 147 -2.64 15.69 7.71
C LEU A 147 -1.72 16.68 8.45
N PRO A 148 -1.91 16.98 9.76
CA PRO A 148 -1.07 17.93 10.48
C PRO A 148 0.42 17.57 10.49
N GLN A 149 0.72 16.28 10.37
CA GLN A 149 2.09 15.73 10.41
C GLN A 149 2.57 15.21 9.05
N SER A 150 1.74 15.35 8.01
CA SER A 150 1.99 14.76 6.70
C SER A 150 2.91 15.61 5.83
N SER A 151 3.79 14.94 5.09
CA SER A 151 4.62 15.59 4.08
C SER A 151 3.75 15.99 2.86
N ALA A 152 4.23 16.92 2.03
CA ALA A 152 3.49 17.32 0.82
C ALA A 152 3.14 16.14 -0.13
N PRO A 153 4.05 15.16 -0.36
CA PRO A 153 3.70 13.95 -1.12
C PRO A 153 2.62 13.09 -0.46
N MET A 154 2.56 13.07 0.87
CA MET A 154 1.55 12.30 1.62
C MET A 154 0.18 12.93 1.53
N ARG A 155 0.08 14.26 1.61
CA ARG A 155 -1.16 14.99 1.33
C ARG A 155 -1.66 14.75 -0.08
N SER A 156 -0.76 14.82 -1.06
CA SER A 156 -1.15 14.57 -2.46
C SER A 156 -1.65 13.14 -2.67
N ALA A 157 -1.07 12.14 -1.99
CA ALA A 157 -1.55 10.75 -2.09
C ALA A 157 -2.94 10.60 -1.45
N ILE A 158 -3.14 11.19 -0.27
CA ILE A 158 -4.44 11.23 0.42
C ILE A 158 -5.52 11.83 -0.48
N GLU A 159 -5.24 12.97 -1.12
CA GLU A 159 -6.19 13.61 -2.04
C GLU A 159 -6.55 12.74 -3.26
N GLN A 160 -5.63 11.89 -3.74
CA GLN A 160 -5.87 11.01 -4.88
C GLN A 160 -6.67 9.75 -4.50
N VAL A 161 -6.63 9.32 -3.23
CA VAL A 161 -7.46 8.20 -2.75
C VAL A 161 -8.96 8.51 -2.84
N PHE A 162 -9.33 9.79 -2.71
CA PHE A 162 -10.73 10.25 -2.67
C PHE A 162 -11.24 10.86 -3.98
N LYS A 163 -10.43 10.86 -5.04
CA LYS A 163 -10.85 11.26 -6.39
C LYS A 163 -11.37 10.07 -7.19
#